data_AF-A0A2M8KU75-F1
#
_entry.id   AF-A0A2M8KU75-F1
#
_cell.length_a   1.000
_cell.length_b   1.000
_cell.length_c   1.000
_cell.angle_alpha   90.00
_cell.angle_beta   90.00
_cell.angle_gamma   90.00
#
_symmetry.space_group_name_H-M   'P 1'
#
loop_
_entity.id
_entity.type
_entity.pdbx_description
1 polymer ?
#
loop_
_entity_poly.entity_id
_entity_poly.type
_entity_poly.pdbx_seq_one_letter_code
_entity_poly.pdbx_strand_id
1 'polypeptide(L)'
;MTSGTSFTSPCKTLIISSMNTMTPAGLRFQKVLPKSPKIQITLVLLQPCRARPCRSRQYYLRGLALWVPEVLSYRDMNIACIGTGFVGVVTAGVFAKLGNSVIGLDIDEKKIGSLRQGIVPFFEPGLGELLIETQKTGNLTFTTDYNTGIKDADIVMIMVGTPSSPDGQADLKYVFAASESLAPHLKDGAIVIIKSTVPPGTNVKVREIIASKTKVSFEMASVPEFLKEGTAVHDTLHPDRVVIGVESDRARNILVELHTPLTSNVIIMRPESAQMCKYAANNYLATRITFINQIADLCEKNGANIEEVIRGIGADKRIGKHYWYPGLGYGGSCFPKDVKEIAAYAHSVGESESLFIKIDDLNEKRISKLMVQYDQLVGGFDGKTVTVLGLSFKKNTNDTRVAPALQVIPWLLGKGAKVVATDPKAIEDIRPLLPVAVTYTTDVYSAVNGAHVIMLLIEWDEYKHLDLAKMSESMLSPKYFFDTRNQYEPVVVISAGFKYKGVGR
;
A
#
# COMPACT_ATOMS: atom_id res chain seq x y z
N MET A 1 -48.76 47.30 29.87
CA MET A 1 -47.38 47.82 29.74
C MET A 1 -46.56 46.69 29.09
N THR A 2 -46.61 46.59 27.75
CA THR A 2 -45.57 47.05 26.78
C THR A 2 -44.27 46.26 26.93
N SER A 3 -43.68 45.57 25.93
CA SER A 3 -43.85 45.57 24.47
C SER A 3 -42.97 44.45 23.87
N GLY A 4 -43.37 43.81 22.77
CA GLY A 4 -42.49 42.90 22.00
C GLY A 4 -43.20 42.24 20.83
N THR A 5 -43.22 42.92 19.68
CA THR A 5 -43.91 42.54 18.43
C THR A 5 -43.09 41.56 17.56
N SER A 6 -43.82 40.63 16.96
CA SER A 6 -43.44 39.74 15.85
C SER A 6 -43.09 40.48 14.56
N PHE A 7 -42.19 39.96 13.71
CA PHE A 7 -42.34 39.88 12.25
C PHE A 7 -41.29 38.96 11.60
N THR A 8 -41.74 38.22 10.59
CA THR A 8 -41.07 37.23 9.73
C THR A 8 -40.21 37.85 8.62
N SER A 9 -39.11 37.20 8.21
CA SER A 9 -38.50 37.35 6.87
C SER A 9 -37.60 36.14 6.51
N PRO A 10 -37.64 35.63 5.26
CA PRO A 10 -36.90 34.45 4.81
C PRO A 10 -35.55 34.76 4.16
N CYS A 11 -34.59 33.84 4.33
CA CYS A 11 -33.26 33.88 3.74
C CYS A 11 -33.31 33.50 2.25
N LYS A 12 -32.86 34.40 1.37
CA LYS A 12 -32.78 34.18 -0.08
C LYS A 12 -31.58 33.31 -0.45
N THR A 13 -31.87 32.13 -0.99
CA THR A 13 -30.96 31.29 -1.78
C THR A 13 -30.78 31.92 -3.16
N LEU A 14 -29.55 32.23 -3.57
CA LEU A 14 -29.26 32.64 -4.95
C LEU A 14 -28.98 31.39 -5.80
N ILE A 15 -30.01 30.98 -6.54
CA ILE A 15 -29.92 30.08 -7.69
C ILE A 15 -29.58 30.96 -8.89
N ILE A 16 -28.49 30.70 -9.60
CA ILE A 16 -28.27 31.26 -10.94
C ILE A 16 -28.55 30.16 -11.95
N SER A 17 -29.72 30.27 -12.58
CA SER A 17 -30.17 29.52 -13.74
C SER A 17 -29.52 30.02 -15.02
N SER A 18 -29.30 29.09 -15.94
CA SER A 18 -28.97 29.26 -17.35
C SER A 18 -29.84 30.27 -18.09
N MET A 19 -29.24 31.09 -18.97
CA MET A 19 -29.85 31.47 -20.26
C MET A 19 -28.78 31.91 -21.28
N ASN A 20 -29.14 31.65 -22.54
CA ASN A 20 -28.34 31.50 -23.74
C ASN A 20 -27.74 32.77 -24.38
N THR A 21 -26.72 32.50 -25.20
CA THR A 21 -26.37 33.13 -26.50
C THR A 21 -25.97 34.60 -26.55
N MET A 22 -24.68 34.85 -26.85
CA MET A 22 -24.24 35.64 -28.02
C MET A 22 -22.71 35.47 -28.23
N THR A 23 -22.35 34.95 -29.41
CA THR A 23 -21.03 35.09 -30.08
C THR A 23 -21.28 35.85 -31.40
N PRO A 24 -20.28 36.30 -32.20
CA PRO A 24 -18.81 36.27 -32.05
C PRO A 24 -18.12 37.61 -32.40
N ALA A 25 -16.87 37.81 -31.96
CA ALA A 25 -15.89 38.60 -32.74
C ALA A 25 -14.47 38.11 -32.44
N GLY A 26 -13.72 37.82 -33.50
CA GLY A 26 -12.60 36.91 -33.51
C GLY A 26 -11.32 37.40 -32.85
N LEU A 27 -10.55 36.42 -32.36
CA LEU A 27 -9.11 36.49 -32.21
C LEU A 27 -8.54 35.08 -32.49
N ARG A 28 -7.82 34.96 -33.61
CA ARG A 28 -7.04 33.78 -33.99
C ARG A 28 -5.82 33.71 -33.07
N PHE A 29 -5.64 32.59 -32.36
CA PHE A 29 -4.37 32.28 -31.68
C PHE A 29 -3.48 31.43 -32.59
N GLN A 30 -2.35 31.99 -33.03
CA GLN A 30 -1.22 31.23 -33.54
C GLN A 30 -0.52 30.55 -32.35
N LYS A 31 -0.42 29.21 -32.38
CA LYS A 31 0.38 28.44 -31.43
C LYS A 31 1.87 28.68 -31.72
N VAL A 32 2.55 29.36 -30.80
CA VAL A 32 4.00 29.28 -30.64
C VAL A 32 4.24 28.75 -29.23
N LEU A 33 4.80 27.53 -29.14
CA LEU A 33 5.21 26.90 -27.89
C LEU A 33 6.54 27.48 -27.41
N PRO A 34 6.67 27.91 -26.14
CA PRO A 34 7.98 28.05 -25.51
C PRO A 34 8.24 26.89 -24.53
N LYS A 35 9.47 26.38 -24.59
CA LYS A 35 10.10 25.53 -23.58
C LYS A 35 10.45 26.38 -22.34
N SER A 36 10.29 25.82 -21.13
CA SER A 36 10.59 26.35 -19.77
C SER A 36 9.44 27.08 -19.04
N PRO A 37 9.30 26.90 -17.70
CA PRO A 37 8.23 27.54 -16.93
C PRO A 37 8.67 28.95 -16.53
N LYS A 38 8.03 29.98 -17.08
CA LYS A 38 8.09 31.33 -16.52
C LYS A 38 6.76 31.64 -15.84
N ILE A 39 6.87 31.99 -14.56
CA ILE A 39 5.81 32.43 -13.65
C ILE A 39 4.97 33.53 -14.31
N GLN A 40 3.66 33.32 -14.44
CA GLN A 40 2.71 34.37 -14.85
C GLN A 40 2.35 35.21 -13.62
N ILE A 41 2.85 36.45 -13.57
CA ILE A 41 2.39 37.46 -12.61
C ILE A 41 1.25 38.22 -13.28
N THR A 42 0.02 38.00 -12.82
CA THR A 42 -1.13 38.83 -13.24
C THR A 42 -1.13 40.14 -12.46
N LEU A 43 -0.62 41.22 -13.07
CA LEU A 43 -0.82 42.57 -12.56
C LEU A 43 -2.25 43.03 -12.89
N VAL A 44 -3.09 43.21 -11.87
CA VAL A 44 -4.37 43.92 -12.03
C VAL A 44 -4.09 45.41 -11.90
N LEU A 45 -3.94 46.10 -13.03
CA LEU A 45 -3.91 47.56 -13.09
C LEU A 45 -5.35 48.08 -13.17
N LEU A 46 -5.86 48.64 -12.06
CA LEU A 46 -7.09 49.42 -12.08
C LEU A 46 -6.79 50.78 -12.74
N GLN A 47 -7.37 51.04 -13.92
CA GLN A 47 -7.30 52.36 -14.53
C GLN A 47 -8.17 53.36 -13.76
N PRO A 48 -7.69 54.58 -13.45
CA PRO A 48 -8.52 55.61 -12.87
C PRO A 48 -9.46 56.20 -13.94
N CYS A 49 -10.76 56.12 -13.67
CA CYS A 49 -11.81 56.73 -14.48
C CYS A 49 -11.68 58.27 -14.42
N ARG A 50 -11.58 58.93 -15.58
CA ARG A 50 -11.50 60.40 -15.68
C ARG A 50 -12.86 61.04 -15.45
N ALA A 51 -13.04 61.77 -14.35
CA ALA A 51 -14.03 62.84 -14.21
C ALA A 51 -13.47 64.00 -13.35
N ARG A 52 -13.97 65.21 -13.64
CA ARG A 52 -13.40 66.57 -13.46
C ARG A 52 -13.13 67.06 -12.01
N PRO A 53 -12.38 68.18 -11.82
CA PRO A 53 -11.67 68.49 -10.58
C PRO A 53 -12.51 69.32 -9.59
N CYS A 54 -12.38 69.03 -8.30
CA CYS A 54 -12.75 69.98 -7.24
C CYS A 54 -11.88 69.81 -5.99
N ARG A 55 -11.75 70.92 -5.26
CA ARG A 55 -10.66 71.32 -4.37
C ARG A 55 -10.38 70.43 -3.14
N SER A 56 -9.07 70.38 -2.82
CA SER A 56 -8.43 70.26 -1.50
C SER A 56 -9.07 69.35 -0.44
N ARG A 57 -8.45 68.19 -0.21
CA ARG A 57 -8.30 67.60 1.14
C ARG A 57 -7.19 66.56 1.14
N GLN A 58 -6.27 66.71 2.10
CA GLN A 58 -5.21 65.77 2.44
C GLN A 58 -5.79 64.38 2.74
N TYR A 59 -5.21 63.34 2.13
CA TYR A 59 -5.38 61.97 2.60
C TYR A 59 -4.01 61.32 2.79
N TYR A 60 -3.82 60.81 4.01
CA TYR A 60 -2.68 60.05 4.49
C TYR A 60 -2.39 58.85 3.58
N LEU A 61 -1.17 58.75 3.06
CA LEU A 61 -0.64 57.51 2.50
C LEU A 61 -0.25 56.57 3.66
N ARG A 62 -1.17 55.71 4.09
CA ARG A 62 -0.80 54.49 4.83
C ARG A 62 -0.36 53.45 3.81
N GLY A 63 0.86 52.94 3.96
CA GLY A 63 1.49 51.99 3.06
C GLY A 63 0.63 50.73 2.86
N LEU A 64 0.41 50.40 1.58
CA LEU A 64 0.03 49.04 1.20
C LEU A 64 1.28 48.17 1.35
N ALA A 65 1.33 47.39 2.43
CA ALA A 65 2.17 46.20 2.45
C ALA A 65 1.60 45.22 1.43
N LEU A 66 2.31 45.02 0.32
CA LEU A 66 2.08 43.94 -0.61
C LEU A 66 2.30 42.63 0.13
N TRP A 67 1.21 41.99 0.54
CA TRP A 67 1.23 40.61 1.00
C TRP A 67 1.43 39.72 -0.23
N VAL A 68 2.69 39.47 -0.58
CA VAL A 68 3.04 38.38 -1.49
C VAL A 68 2.85 37.12 -0.67
N PRO A 69 1.92 36.21 -1.03
CA PRO A 69 1.96 34.87 -0.45
C PRO A 69 3.33 34.32 -0.79
N GLU A 70 4.13 33.99 0.22
CA GLU A 70 5.36 33.24 0.04
C GLU A 70 4.94 31.95 -0.65
N VAL A 71 5.08 31.91 -1.99
CA VAL A 71 4.93 30.69 -2.75
C VAL A 71 6.04 29.82 -2.18
N LEU A 72 5.67 28.86 -1.33
CA LEU A 72 6.56 27.81 -0.86
C LEU A 72 7.18 27.19 -2.12
N SER A 73 8.36 27.69 -2.50
CA SER A 73 9.07 27.16 -3.65
C SER A 73 9.54 25.80 -3.17
N TYR A 74 8.90 24.74 -3.67
CA TYR A 74 9.30 23.38 -3.39
C TYR A 74 10.81 23.26 -3.61
N ARG A 75 11.56 23.04 -2.54
CA ARG A 75 13.01 22.94 -2.61
C ARG A 75 13.36 21.56 -3.17
N ASP A 76 14.07 21.53 -4.29
CA ASP A 76 14.69 20.31 -4.78
C ASP A 76 15.66 19.77 -3.70
N MET A 77 15.44 18.54 -3.25
CA MET A 77 16.24 17.89 -2.21
C MET A 77 17.05 16.73 -2.78
N ASN A 78 18.22 16.49 -2.20
CA ASN A 78 19.01 15.29 -2.47
C ASN A 78 18.62 14.19 -1.49
N ILE A 79 18.13 13.05 -2.01
CA ILE A 79 17.60 11.95 -1.21
C ILE A 79 18.37 10.66 -1.52
N ALA A 80 18.96 10.07 -0.48
CA ALA A 80 19.53 8.72 -0.55
C ALA A 80 18.51 7.69 -0.04
N CYS A 81 18.28 6.64 -0.82
CA CYS A 81 17.32 5.59 -0.51
C CYS A 81 18.05 4.26 -0.29
N ILE A 82 18.34 3.89 0.96
CA ILE A 82 19.07 2.67 1.31
C ILE A 82 18.11 1.48 1.40
N GLY A 83 18.33 0.48 0.55
CA GLY A 83 17.46 -0.66 0.34
C GLY A 83 16.57 -0.44 -0.87
N THR A 84 16.76 -1.24 -1.91
CA THR A 84 15.98 -1.19 -3.17
C THR A 84 15.04 -2.40 -3.28
N GLY A 85 14.47 -2.79 -2.14
CA GLY A 85 13.29 -3.66 -2.12
C GLY A 85 12.03 -2.91 -2.58
N PHE A 86 10.88 -3.57 -2.44
CA PHE A 86 9.58 -3.03 -2.86
C PHE A 86 9.33 -1.58 -2.37
N VAL A 87 9.45 -1.33 -1.07
CA VAL A 87 9.26 0.00 -0.47
C VAL A 87 10.24 1.02 -1.03
N GLY A 88 11.51 0.63 -1.15
CA GLY A 88 12.60 1.51 -1.56
C GLY A 88 12.48 1.98 -3.01
N VAL A 89 12.20 1.06 -3.93
CA VAL A 89 12.10 1.40 -5.37
C VAL A 89 10.87 2.27 -5.64
N VAL A 90 9.72 1.96 -5.03
CA VAL A 90 8.50 2.78 -5.16
C VAL A 90 8.74 4.18 -4.58
N THR A 91 9.30 4.26 -3.37
CA THR A 91 9.59 5.55 -2.70
C THR A 91 10.56 6.39 -3.52
N ALA A 92 11.63 5.78 -4.04
CA ALA A 92 12.64 6.47 -4.84
C ALA A 92 12.05 7.00 -6.17
N GLY A 93 11.27 6.17 -6.87
CA GLY A 93 10.59 6.57 -8.10
C GLY A 93 9.60 7.73 -7.87
N VAL A 94 8.82 7.68 -6.79
CA VAL A 94 7.85 8.75 -6.50
C VAL A 94 8.54 10.06 -6.16
N PHE A 95 9.55 10.06 -5.28
CA PHE A 95 10.25 11.29 -4.96
C PHE A 95 11.03 11.86 -6.16
N ALA A 96 11.59 11.03 -7.03
CA ALA A 96 12.21 11.49 -8.26
C ALA A 96 11.19 12.13 -9.23
N LYS A 97 9.97 11.56 -9.31
CA LYS A 97 8.86 12.12 -10.11
C LYS A 97 8.42 13.50 -9.61
N LEU A 98 8.54 13.75 -8.30
CA LEU A 98 8.25 15.05 -7.70
C LEU A 98 9.35 16.11 -7.94
N GLY A 99 10.44 15.76 -8.61
CA GLY A 99 11.52 16.70 -8.97
C GLY A 99 12.80 16.58 -8.14
N ASN A 100 12.80 15.76 -7.08
CA ASN A 100 13.98 15.59 -6.22
C ASN A 100 15.11 14.83 -6.93
N SER A 101 16.35 15.04 -6.52
CA SER A 101 17.47 14.20 -6.92
C SER A 101 17.55 12.99 -5.98
N VAL A 102 17.32 11.79 -6.52
CA VAL A 102 17.21 10.56 -5.74
C VAL A 102 18.24 9.53 -6.18
N ILE A 103 18.92 8.93 -5.21
CA ILE A 103 19.83 7.81 -5.43
C ILE A 103 19.33 6.59 -4.66
N GLY A 104 18.94 5.54 -5.38
CA GLY A 104 18.69 4.22 -4.80
C GLY A 104 20.01 3.49 -4.52
N LEU A 105 20.21 3.02 -3.30
CA LEU A 105 21.42 2.34 -2.84
C LEU A 105 21.09 0.93 -2.36
N ASP A 106 21.81 -0.07 -2.83
CA ASP A 106 21.70 -1.46 -2.36
C ASP A 106 23.04 -2.17 -2.51
N ILE A 107 23.31 -3.16 -1.66
CA ILE A 107 24.54 -3.96 -1.74
C ILE A 107 24.47 -5.03 -2.83
N ASP A 108 23.26 -5.35 -3.30
CA ASP A 108 23.03 -6.35 -4.34
C ASP A 108 23.33 -5.77 -5.74
N GLU A 109 24.53 -6.08 -6.25
CA GLU A 109 24.99 -5.62 -7.56
C GLU A 109 24.07 -6.07 -8.71
N LYS A 110 23.52 -7.29 -8.63
CA LYS A 110 22.63 -7.83 -9.67
C LYS A 110 21.35 -7.02 -9.73
N LYS A 111 20.74 -6.75 -8.56
CA LYS A 111 19.53 -5.94 -8.44
C LYS A 111 19.75 -4.50 -8.93
N ILE A 112 20.85 -3.87 -8.53
CA ILE A 112 21.21 -2.53 -8.99
C ILE A 112 21.48 -2.52 -10.51
N GLY A 113 22.11 -3.57 -11.05
CA GLY A 113 22.32 -3.74 -12.48
C GLY A 113 21.00 -3.74 -13.27
N SER A 114 19.99 -4.48 -12.79
CA SER A 114 18.64 -4.49 -13.38
C SER A 114 17.94 -3.13 -13.26
N LEU A 115 17.98 -2.51 -12.08
CA LEU A 115 17.32 -1.21 -11.83
C LEU A 115 17.92 -0.07 -12.67
N ARG A 116 19.24 -0.08 -12.92
CA ARG A 116 19.90 0.87 -13.83
C ARG A 116 19.38 0.78 -15.27
N GLN A 117 18.87 -0.37 -15.67
CA GLN A 117 18.26 -0.61 -16.99
C GLN A 117 16.74 -0.36 -16.98
N GLY A 118 16.17 0.08 -15.87
CA GLY A 118 14.71 0.25 -15.70
C GLY A 118 13.96 -1.09 -15.52
N ILE A 119 14.67 -2.18 -15.21
CA ILE A 119 14.08 -3.51 -15.01
C ILE A 119 13.84 -3.73 -13.52
N VAL A 120 12.57 -3.87 -13.14
CA VAL A 120 12.14 -4.11 -11.75
C VAL A 120 12.14 -5.62 -11.46
N PRO A 121 12.70 -6.08 -10.33
CA PRO A 121 12.75 -7.50 -9.98
C PRO A 121 11.44 -8.06 -9.41
N PHE A 122 10.35 -7.28 -9.39
CA PHE A 122 9.03 -7.67 -8.90
C PHE A 122 7.94 -6.94 -9.70
N PHE A 123 6.73 -7.49 -9.70
CA PHE A 123 5.60 -6.91 -10.41
C PHE A 123 4.87 -5.88 -9.54
N GLU A 124 4.81 -4.64 -10.01
CA GLU A 124 3.99 -3.58 -9.44
C GLU A 124 3.42 -2.72 -10.58
N PRO A 125 2.09 -2.56 -10.70
CA PRO A 125 1.48 -1.78 -11.76
C PRO A 125 2.02 -0.34 -11.84
N GLY A 126 2.54 0.06 -13.01
CA GLY A 126 3.03 1.41 -13.28
C GLY A 126 4.44 1.71 -12.76
N LEU A 127 5.10 0.79 -12.04
CA LEU A 127 6.40 1.04 -11.45
C LEU A 127 7.53 1.07 -12.48
N GLY A 128 7.50 0.18 -13.48
CA GLY A 128 8.50 0.15 -14.55
C GLY A 128 8.49 1.44 -15.37
N GLU A 129 7.30 1.93 -15.72
CA GLU A 129 7.12 3.19 -16.44
C GLU A 129 7.62 4.38 -15.62
N LEU A 130 7.30 4.41 -14.31
CA LEU A 130 7.75 5.43 -13.38
C LEU A 130 9.28 5.50 -13.30
N LEU A 131 9.95 4.36 -13.19
CA LEU A 131 11.41 4.27 -13.14
C LEU A 131 12.05 4.80 -14.42
N ILE A 132 11.58 4.33 -15.57
CA ILE A 132 12.11 4.75 -16.87
C ILE A 132 11.91 6.26 -17.08
N GLU A 133 10.74 6.79 -16.74
CA GLU A 133 10.45 8.23 -16.82
C GLU A 133 11.42 9.04 -15.95
N THR A 134 11.57 8.66 -14.69
CA THR A 134 12.39 9.41 -13.72
C THR A 134 13.89 9.28 -13.99
N GLN A 135 14.37 8.12 -14.45
CA GLN A 135 15.77 7.95 -14.88
C GLN A 135 16.09 8.82 -16.10
N LYS A 136 15.16 8.96 -17.07
CA LYS A 136 15.34 9.84 -18.24
C LYS A 136 15.46 11.31 -17.87
N THR A 137 14.81 11.75 -16.79
CA THR A 137 14.96 13.13 -16.30
C THR A 137 16.30 13.39 -15.62
N GLY A 138 17.06 12.34 -15.25
CA GLY A 138 18.27 12.44 -14.43
C GLY A 138 18.00 12.52 -12.93
N ASN A 139 16.74 12.55 -12.51
CA ASN A 139 16.34 12.66 -11.10
C ASN A 139 16.46 11.35 -10.32
N LEU A 140 16.60 10.20 -11.00
CA LEU A 140 16.77 8.90 -10.34
C LEU A 140 17.99 8.16 -10.87
N THR A 141 18.87 7.76 -9.97
CA THR A 141 20.00 6.87 -10.26
C THR A 141 20.10 5.76 -9.22
N PHE A 142 20.87 4.72 -9.54
CA PHE A 142 21.08 3.57 -8.66
C PHE A 142 22.56 3.26 -8.51
N THR A 143 22.99 2.92 -7.28
CA THR A 143 24.39 2.60 -6.98
C THR A 143 24.52 1.53 -5.89
N THR A 144 25.70 0.94 -5.81
CA THR A 144 26.14 0.06 -4.73
C THR A 144 27.14 0.75 -3.79
N ASP A 145 27.67 1.90 -4.20
CA ASP A 145 28.67 2.66 -3.46
C ASP A 145 28.01 3.66 -2.49
N TYR A 146 28.23 3.46 -1.19
CA TYR A 146 27.71 4.32 -0.12
C TYR A 146 28.20 5.76 -0.24
N ASN A 147 29.46 5.97 -0.64
CA ASN A 147 30.01 7.31 -0.76
C ASN A 147 29.29 8.12 -1.84
N THR A 148 29.13 7.55 -3.03
CA THR A 148 28.36 8.14 -4.14
C THR A 148 26.90 8.34 -3.76
N GLY A 149 26.30 7.39 -3.04
CA GLY A 149 24.89 7.44 -2.68
C GLY A 149 24.53 8.49 -1.64
N ILE A 150 25.45 8.86 -0.74
CA ILE A 150 25.09 9.55 0.52
C ILE A 150 25.77 10.92 0.70
N LYS A 151 26.99 11.12 0.19
CA LYS A 151 27.81 12.31 0.54
C LYS A 151 27.13 13.66 0.31
N ASP A 152 26.23 13.75 -0.66
CA ASP A 152 25.52 14.98 -1.05
C ASP A 152 24.07 15.02 -0.58
N ALA A 153 23.59 13.95 0.09
CA ALA A 153 22.19 13.77 0.48
C ALA A 153 21.81 14.67 1.66
N ASP A 154 20.71 15.42 1.51
CA ASP A 154 20.07 16.15 2.60
C ASP A 154 19.24 15.20 3.48
N ILE A 155 18.69 14.15 2.87
CA ILE A 155 17.85 13.14 3.50
C ILE A 155 18.36 11.75 3.15
N VAL A 156 18.53 10.88 4.16
CA VAL A 156 18.94 9.50 3.99
C VAL A 156 17.86 8.58 4.57
N MET A 157 17.22 7.79 3.73
CA MET A 157 16.12 6.89 4.10
C MET A 157 16.60 5.45 4.22
N ILE A 158 16.46 4.86 5.41
CA ILE A 158 16.67 3.44 5.67
C ILE A 158 15.37 2.69 5.39
N MET A 159 15.38 1.85 4.35
CA MET A 159 14.23 1.09 3.82
C MET A 159 14.57 -0.38 3.58
N VAL A 160 15.55 -0.89 4.32
CA VAL A 160 15.94 -2.31 4.29
C VAL A 160 14.88 -3.18 4.96
N GLY A 161 14.84 -4.46 4.58
CA GLY A 161 13.90 -5.42 5.17
C GLY A 161 14.19 -5.69 6.65
N THR A 162 13.12 -5.91 7.41
CA THR A 162 13.16 -6.30 8.83
C THR A 162 12.41 -7.62 9.00
N PRO A 163 12.94 -8.75 8.50
CA PRO A 163 12.26 -10.05 8.61
C PRO A 163 12.08 -10.45 10.07
N SER A 164 11.13 -11.34 10.37
CA SER A 164 11.02 -11.90 11.71
C SER A 164 12.16 -12.89 11.99
N SER A 165 12.67 -12.83 13.21
CA SER A 165 13.57 -13.83 13.79
C SER A 165 12.80 -15.12 14.14
N PRO A 166 13.48 -16.26 14.40
CA PRO A 166 12.81 -17.52 14.75
C PRO A 166 11.90 -17.44 15.99
N ASP A 167 12.16 -16.49 16.90
CA ASP A 167 11.36 -16.20 18.09
C ASP A 167 10.21 -15.19 17.85
N GLY A 168 10.02 -14.77 16.59
CA GLY A 168 8.96 -13.85 16.18
C GLY A 168 9.31 -12.36 16.31
N GLN A 169 10.47 -12.00 16.88
CA GLN A 169 10.89 -10.60 17.01
C GLN A 169 11.39 -10.03 15.68
N ALA A 170 11.36 -8.70 15.52
CA ALA A 170 11.90 -8.05 14.33
C ALA A 170 13.44 -8.20 14.28
N ASP A 171 13.98 -8.75 13.19
CA ASP A 171 15.42 -8.79 12.93
C ASP A 171 15.90 -7.43 12.41
N LEU A 172 16.61 -6.69 13.27
CA LEU A 172 17.12 -5.35 12.98
C LEU A 172 18.55 -5.33 12.43
N LYS A 173 19.18 -6.49 12.18
CA LYS A 173 20.59 -6.54 11.75
C LYS A 173 20.85 -5.73 10.49
N TYR A 174 19.91 -5.74 9.53
CA TYR A 174 20.06 -4.99 8.28
C TYR A 174 19.94 -3.48 8.50
N VAL A 175 19.05 -3.05 9.40
CA VAL A 175 18.89 -1.63 9.77
C VAL A 175 20.17 -1.12 10.44
N PHE A 176 20.73 -1.90 11.38
CA PHE A 176 21.97 -1.55 12.06
C PHE A 176 23.18 -1.56 11.12
N ALA A 177 23.31 -2.58 10.26
CA ALA A 177 24.38 -2.64 9.27
C ALA A 177 24.32 -1.46 8.27
N ALA A 178 23.12 -1.08 7.82
CA ALA A 178 22.93 0.11 6.99
C ALA A 178 23.33 1.39 7.73
N SER A 179 22.99 1.48 9.03
CA SER A 179 23.33 2.62 9.90
C SER A 179 24.84 2.76 10.12
N GLU A 180 25.55 1.66 10.32
CA GLU A 180 27.01 1.64 10.40
C GLU A 180 27.65 2.07 9.08
N SER A 181 27.14 1.55 7.96
CA SER A 181 27.71 1.80 6.63
C SER A 181 27.46 3.23 6.14
N LEU A 182 26.32 3.84 6.49
CA LEU A 182 26.00 5.20 6.05
C LEU A 182 26.74 6.29 6.84
N ALA A 183 27.09 6.04 8.09
CA ALA A 183 27.56 7.06 9.02
C ALA A 183 28.81 7.82 8.57
N PRO A 184 29.85 7.18 7.99
CA PRO A 184 31.05 7.88 7.54
C PRO A 184 30.82 8.81 6.34
N HIS A 185 29.70 8.65 5.64
CA HIS A 185 29.38 9.40 4.41
C HIS A 185 28.34 10.49 4.64
N LEU A 186 27.85 10.67 5.87
CA LEU A 186 26.82 11.66 6.16
C LEU A 186 27.31 13.08 5.92
N LYS A 187 26.46 13.86 5.25
CA LYS A 187 26.56 15.31 5.16
C LYS A 187 26.19 15.95 6.51
N ASP A 188 26.88 17.02 6.89
CA ASP A 188 26.54 17.77 8.09
C ASP A 188 25.12 18.37 8.00
N GLY A 189 24.33 18.15 9.04
CA GLY A 189 22.93 18.55 9.12
C GLY A 189 21.94 17.66 8.35
N ALA A 190 22.36 16.49 7.86
CA ALA A 190 21.48 15.54 7.18
C ALA A 190 20.37 15.01 8.10
N ILE A 191 19.22 14.64 7.52
CA ILE A 191 18.13 13.96 8.22
C ILE A 191 18.15 12.47 7.85
N VAL A 192 18.32 11.61 8.86
CA VAL A 192 18.25 10.15 8.69
C VAL A 192 16.86 9.66 9.07
N ILE A 193 16.16 9.09 8.11
CA ILE A 193 14.79 8.60 8.25
C ILE A 193 14.82 7.07 8.35
N ILE A 194 14.18 6.52 9.38
CA ILE A 194 13.77 5.11 9.35
C ILE A 194 12.38 5.00 8.74
N LYS A 195 12.31 4.39 7.55
CA LYS A 195 11.05 4.08 6.85
C LYS A 195 10.72 2.58 6.91
N SER A 196 11.71 1.72 7.12
CA SER A 196 11.50 0.31 7.50
C SER A 196 10.55 0.20 8.71
N THR A 197 9.70 -0.83 8.72
CA THR A 197 8.90 -1.17 9.90
C THR A 197 9.83 -1.68 11.00
N VAL A 198 9.93 -0.92 12.09
CA VAL A 198 10.81 -1.22 13.22
C VAL A 198 10.07 -0.99 14.55
N PRO A 199 10.36 -1.77 15.60
CA PRO A 199 9.71 -1.60 16.90
C PRO A 199 10.07 -0.24 17.54
N PRO A 200 9.22 0.27 18.45
CA PRO A 200 9.50 1.48 19.21
C PRO A 200 10.87 1.47 19.90
N GLY A 201 11.58 2.59 19.83
CA GLY A 201 12.92 2.75 20.43
C GLY A 201 14.09 2.45 19.48
N THR A 202 13.81 1.95 18.27
CA THR A 202 14.86 1.69 17.26
C THR A 202 15.60 2.95 16.82
N ASN A 203 14.94 4.12 16.83
CA ASN A 203 15.58 5.39 16.45
C ASN A 203 16.73 5.77 17.39
N VAL A 204 16.60 5.48 18.69
CA VAL A 204 17.65 5.74 19.69
C VAL A 204 18.88 4.88 19.39
N LYS A 205 18.70 3.58 19.17
CA LYS A 205 19.79 2.65 18.84
C LYS A 205 20.51 3.03 17.55
N VAL A 206 19.75 3.40 16.50
CA VAL A 206 20.33 3.86 15.23
C VAL A 206 21.12 5.16 15.41
N ARG A 207 20.61 6.11 16.20
CA ARG A 207 21.32 7.35 16.54
C ARG A 207 22.66 7.05 17.20
N GLU A 208 22.70 6.16 18.18
CA GLU A 208 23.92 5.76 18.89
C GLU A 208 24.95 5.14 17.94
N ILE A 209 24.51 4.23 17.06
CA ILE A 209 25.36 3.58 16.05
C ILE A 209 25.98 4.62 15.13
N ILE A 210 25.17 5.50 14.55
CA ILE A 210 25.64 6.53 13.61
C ILE A 210 26.61 7.49 14.33
N ALA A 211 26.25 7.98 15.51
CA ALA A 211 27.05 8.91 16.28
C ALA A 211 28.41 8.32 16.71
N SER A 212 28.51 7.00 16.86
CA SER A 212 29.79 6.34 17.17
C SER A 212 30.78 6.32 15.99
N LYS A 213 30.30 6.58 14.77
CA LYS A 213 31.06 6.45 13.52
C LYS A 213 31.24 7.78 12.77
N THR A 214 30.62 8.86 13.23
CA THR A 214 30.72 10.18 12.59
C THR A 214 30.87 11.30 13.59
N LYS A 215 31.38 12.44 13.12
CA LYS A 215 31.50 13.69 13.91
C LYS A 215 30.54 14.78 13.43
N VAL A 216 29.85 14.56 12.32
CA VAL A 216 28.90 15.53 11.77
C VAL A 216 27.60 15.50 12.57
N SER A 217 26.90 16.63 12.56
CA SER A 217 25.56 16.73 13.13
C SER A 217 24.54 16.07 12.19
N PHE A 218 23.53 15.40 12.76
CA PHE A 218 22.42 14.82 11.99
C PHE A 218 21.17 14.74 12.87
N GLU A 219 20.01 14.65 12.23
CA GLU A 219 18.72 14.52 12.90
C GLU A 219 18.08 13.17 12.55
N MET A 220 17.34 12.58 13.48
CA MET A 220 16.63 11.31 13.27
C MET A 220 15.14 11.57 13.05
N ALA A 221 14.52 10.78 12.17
CA ALA A 221 13.08 10.75 11.97
C ALA A 221 12.57 9.33 11.75
N SER A 222 11.27 9.12 11.97
CA SER A 222 10.56 7.90 11.58
C SER A 222 9.42 8.26 10.64
N VAL A 223 9.43 7.71 9.43
CA VAL A 223 8.39 7.98 8.41
C VAL A 223 7.91 6.63 7.86
N PRO A 224 7.09 5.90 8.62
CA PRO A 224 6.63 4.57 8.22
C PRO A 224 5.89 4.62 6.88
N GLU A 225 5.93 3.51 6.14
CA GLU A 225 5.14 3.34 4.92
C GLU A 225 3.77 2.75 5.22
N PHE A 226 2.76 3.02 4.37
CA PHE A 226 1.44 2.37 4.43
C PHE A 226 0.97 1.90 3.05
N LEU A 227 1.91 1.59 2.17
CA LEU A 227 1.62 1.15 0.81
C LEU A 227 1.14 -0.30 0.81
N LYS A 228 0.38 -0.68 -0.23
CA LYS A 228 -0.03 -2.07 -0.44
C LYS A 228 0.55 -2.53 -1.76
N GLU A 229 1.15 -3.73 -1.79
CA GLU A 229 1.57 -4.34 -3.06
C GLU A 229 0.39 -4.42 -4.06
N GLY A 230 0.65 -4.25 -5.35
CA GLY A 230 -0.35 -4.17 -6.41
C GLY A 230 -1.03 -2.81 -6.57
N THR A 231 -0.87 -1.87 -5.63
CA THR A 231 -1.34 -0.48 -5.74
C THR A 231 -0.34 0.54 -5.17
N ALA A 232 0.91 0.15 -4.93
CA ALA A 232 1.88 0.91 -4.16
C ALA A 232 2.29 2.22 -4.81
N VAL A 233 2.42 2.26 -6.14
CA VAL A 233 2.70 3.52 -6.85
C VAL A 233 1.57 4.52 -6.61
N HIS A 234 0.32 4.09 -6.77
CA HIS A 234 -0.86 4.90 -6.51
C HIS A 234 -0.96 5.31 -5.03
N ASP A 235 -0.81 4.36 -4.10
CA ASP A 235 -0.92 4.62 -2.65
C ASP A 235 0.17 5.59 -2.17
N THR A 236 1.36 5.60 -2.79
CA THR A 236 2.44 6.51 -2.44
C THR A 236 2.24 7.90 -3.03
N LEU A 237 1.66 8.01 -4.23
CA LEU A 237 1.29 9.29 -4.86
C LEU A 237 0.05 9.93 -4.23
N HIS A 238 -0.86 9.11 -3.69
CA HIS A 238 -2.14 9.53 -3.13
C HIS A 238 -2.39 8.90 -1.75
N PRO A 239 -1.52 9.17 -0.75
CA PRO A 239 -1.66 8.56 0.55
C PRO A 239 -2.84 9.15 1.33
N ASP A 240 -3.58 8.29 2.05
CA ASP A 240 -4.63 8.73 2.99
C ASP A 240 -4.08 9.72 4.04
N ARG A 241 -2.82 9.49 4.45
CA ARG A 241 -2.04 10.31 5.38
C ARG A 241 -0.56 9.99 5.29
N VAL A 242 0.28 10.92 5.70
CA VAL A 242 1.70 10.69 5.98
C VAL A 242 1.94 10.86 7.48
N VAL A 243 2.57 9.88 8.11
CA VAL A 243 2.97 9.93 9.52
C VAL A 243 4.45 10.29 9.61
N ILE A 244 4.78 11.32 10.40
CA ILE A 244 6.15 11.79 10.58
C ILE A 244 6.45 11.87 12.08
N GLY A 245 7.37 11.02 12.52
CA GLY A 245 7.93 11.01 13.87
C GLY A 245 9.23 11.81 13.91
N VAL A 246 9.25 12.96 14.60
CA VAL A 246 10.41 13.86 14.70
C VAL A 246 10.49 14.52 16.07
N GLU A 247 11.69 14.98 16.44
CA GLU A 247 11.93 15.71 17.70
C GLU A 247 12.23 17.22 17.48
N SER A 248 12.75 17.61 16.31
CA SER A 248 13.14 18.98 16.03
C SER A 248 12.20 19.69 15.05
N ASP A 249 12.05 21.00 15.23
CA ASP A 249 11.26 21.84 14.31
C ASP A 249 11.89 21.93 12.92
N ARG A 250 13.23 21.88 12.82
CA ARG A 250 13.94 21.85 11.54
C ARG A 250 13.56 20.61 10.74
N ALA A 251 13.71 19.42 11.32
CA ALA A 251 13.35 18.18 10.63
C ALA A 251 11.85 18.14 10.31
N ARG A 252 11.00 18.60 11.23
CA ARG A 252 9.56 18.74 10.97
C ARG A 252 9.28 19.56 9.72
N ASN A 253 9.83 20.76 9.62
CA ASN A 253 9.53 21.67 8.52
C ASN A 253 10.00 21.11 7.17
N ILE A 254 11.22 20.56 7.12
CA ILE A 254 11.78 19.95 5.90
C ILE A 254 10.95 18.74 5.47
N LEU A 255 10.59 17.86 6.41
CA LEU A 255 9.84 16.65 6.06
C LEU A 255 8.37 16.95 5.72
N VAL A 256 7.76 17.98 6.30
CA VAL A 256 6.44 18.46 5.87
C VAL A 256 6.52 18.99 4.44
N GLU A 257 7.52 19.82 4.12
CA GLU A 257 7.72 20.34 2.77
C GLU A 257 7.90 19.20 1.75
N LEU A 258 8.74 18.21 2.07
CA LEU A 258 8.98 17.02 1.23
C LEU A 258 7.68 16.26 0.88
N HIS A 259 6.76 16.13 1.84
CA HIS A 259 5.55 15.32 1.69
C HIS A 259 4.30 16.12 1.28
N THR A 260 4.35 17.45 1.32
CA THR A 260 3.21 18.33 0.96
C THR A 260 2.67 18.08 -0.45
N PRO A 261 3.50 17.82 -1.49
CA PRO A 261 2.99 17.48 -2.82
C PRO A 261 2.18 16.18 -2.88
N LEU A 262 2.35 15.27 -1.92
CA LEU A 262 1.63 13.99 -1.86
C LEU A 262 0.28 14.13 -1.16
N THR A 263 0.24 14.85 -0.04
CA THR A 263 -0.98 15.02 0.75
C THR A 263 -0.89 16.22 1.69
N SER A 264 -2.04 16.84 1.98
CA SER A 264 -2.17 17.81 3.06
C SER A 264 -2.37 17.17 4.43
N ASN A 265 -2.67 15.86 4.49
CA ASN A 265 -2.90 15.13 5.73
C ASN A 265 -1.60 14.57 6.31
N VAL A 266 -0.78 15.46 6.85
CA VAL A 266 0.49 15.12 7.51
C VAL A 266 0.31 15.12 9.03
N ILE A 267 0.58 13.99 9.66
CA ILE A 267 0.44 13.78 11.11
C ILE A 267 1.82 13.77 11.76
N ILE A 268 2.11 14.82 12.53
CA ILE A 268 3.37 14.95 13.27
C ILE A 268 3.23 14.34 14.66
N MET A 269 4.21 13.55 15.07
CA MET A 269 4.27 12.91 16.39
C MET A 269 5.72 12.65 16.82
N ARG A 270 5.90 12.02 17.99
CA ARG A 270 7.22 11.54 18.44
C ARG A 270 7.64 10.30 17.64
N PRO A 271 8.95 10.04 17.46
CA PRO A 271 9.44 8.89 16.70
C PRO A 271 8.87 7.53 17.14
N GLU A 272 8.81 7.26 18.44
CA GLU A 272 8.30 6.00 18.98
C GLU A 272 6.81 5.84 18.70
N SER A 273 6.05 6.94 18.73
CA SER A 273 4.63 6.94 18.35
C SER A 273 4.45 6.62 16.87
N ALA A 274 5.30 7.15 15.99
CA ALA A 274 5.25 6.83 14.57
C ALA A 274 5.57 5.35 14.30
N GLN A 275 6.58 4.80 14.99
CA GLN A 275 6.95 3.38 14.93
C GLN A 275 5.78 2.50 15.40
N MET A 276 5.16 2.81 16.53
CA MET A 276 3.98 2.09 17.03
C MET A 276 2.77 2.22 16.11
N CYS A 277 2.57 3.39 15.48
CA CYS A 277 1.44 3.64 14.58
C CYS A 277 1.41 2.65 13.41
N LYS A 278 2.58 2.24 12.90
CA LYS A 278 2.67 1.23 11.82
C LYS A 278 2.18 -0.13 12.29
N TYR A 279 2.68 -0.62 13.42
CA TYR A 279 2.24 -1.89 13.99
C TYR A 279 0.75 -1.88 14.33
N ALA A 280 0.27 -0.83 15.00
CA ALA A 280 -1.13 -0.71 15.40
C ALA A 280 -2.06 -0.73 14.18
N ALA A 281 -1.73 -0.02 13.10
CA ALA A 281 -2.52 -0.01 11.88
C ALA A 281 -2.59 -1.41 11.24
N ASN A 282 -1.46 -2.07 11.03
CA ASN A 282 -1.40 -3.39 10.40
C ASN A 282 -2.10 -4.45 11.26
N ASN A 283 -1.92 -4.41 12.58
CA ASN A 283 -2.58 -5.34 13.50
C ASN A 283 -4.09 -5.13 13.56
N TYR A 284 -4.57 -3.89 13.51
CA TYR A 284 -6.01 -3.63 13.44
C TYR A 284 -6.63 -4.15 12.14
N LEU A 285 -5.95 -3.99 11.01
CA LEU A 285 -6.38 -4.54 9.72
C LEU A 285 -6.41 -6.08 9.75
N ALA A 286 -5.37 -6.72 10.30
CA ALA A 286 -5.34 -8.17 10.51
C ALA A 286 -6.48 -8.64 11.44
N THR A 287 -6.75 -7.89 12.52
CA THR A 287 -7.87 -8.16 13.44
C THR A 287 -9.21 -8.19 12.71
N ARG A 288 -9.48 -7.24 11.81
CA ARG A 288 -10.74 -7.20 11.04
C ARG A 288 -10.93 -8.45 10.19
N ILE A 289 -9.87 -8.91 9.52
CA ILE A 289 -9.88 -10.14 8.70
C ILE A 289 -10.11 -11.37 9.59
N THR A 290 -9.35 -11.51 10.68
CA THR A 290 -9.50 -12.65 11.58
C THR A 290 -10.88 -12.67 12.24
N PHE A 291 -11.37 -11.51 12.68
CA PHE A 291 -12.71 -11.37 13.24
C PHE A 291 -13.78 -11.81 12.26
N ILE A 292 -13.77 -11.29 11.02
CA ILE A 292 -14.81 -11.65 10.05
C ILE A 292 -14.73 -13.11 9.63
N ASN A 293 -13.54 -13.72 9.62
CA ASN A 293 -13.39 -15.16 9.41
C ASN A 293 -14.07 -15.98 10.51
N GLN A 294 -13.98 -15.57 11.78
CA GLN A 294 -14.69 -16.23 12.88
C GLN A 294 -16.20 -16.07 12.76
N ILE A 295 -16.69 -14.87 12.38
CA ILE A 295 -18.11 -14.64 12.13
C ILE A 295 -18.61 -15.48 10.94
N ALA A 296 -17.80 -15.62 9.89
CA ALA A 296 -18.11 -16.48 8.75
C ALA A 296 -18.33 -17.93 9.20
N ASP A 297 -17.46 -18.47 10.05
CA ASP A 297 -17.61 -19.83 10.59
C ASP A 297 -18.92 -20.02 11.37
N LEU A 298 -19.36 -19.00 12.10
CA LEU A 298 -20.64 -19.02 12.81
C LEU A 298 -21.84 -18.95 11.85
N CYS A 299 -21.73 -18.15 10.79
CA CYS A 299 -22.74 -18.04 9.75
C CYS A 299 -23.03 -19.41 9.10
N GLU A 300 -21.99 -20.22 8.86
CA GLU A 300 -22.13 -21.58 8.32
C GLU A 300 -22.90 -22.54 9.24
N LYS A 301 -22.99 -22.25 10.54
CA LYS A 301 -23.69 -23.09 11.52
C LYS A 301 -25.14 -22.68 11.77
N ASN A 302 -25.50 -21.44 11.43
CA ASN A 302 -26.81 -20.88 11.74
C ASN A 302 -27.62 -20.46 10.50
N GLY A 303 -27.04 -20.59 9.30
CA GLY A 303 -27.70 -20.25 8.04
C GLY A 303 -27.67 -18.77 7.67
N ALA A 304 -26.96 -17.93 8.43
CA ALA A 304 -26.70 -16.56 8.04
C ALA A 304 -25.72 -16.49 6.85
N ASN A 305 -25.77 -15.40 6.09
CA ASN A 305 -24.86 -15.14 4.98
C ASN A 305 -23.83 -14.07 5.39
N ILE A 306 -22.54 -14.41 5.36
CA ILE A 306 -21.49 -13.48 5.79
C ILE A 306 -21.49 -12.17 5.01
N GLU A 307 -21.81 -12.19 3.72
CA GLU A 307 -21.84 -10.97 2.88
C GLU A 307 -22.96 -10.00 3.30
N GLU A 308 -24.09 -10.53 3.76
CA GLU A 308 -25.18 -9.74 4.33
C GLU A 308 -24.77 -9.14 5.68
N VAL A 309 -24.10 -9.92 6.52
CA VAL A 309 -23.58 -9.46 7.82
C VAL A 309 -22.54 -8.34 7.62
N ILE A 310 -21.61 -8.50 6.68
CA ILE A 310 -20.61 -7.48 6.33
C ILE A 310 -21.28 -6.18 5.90
N ARG A 311 -22.30 -6.24 5.03
CA ARG A 311 -23.08 -5.06 4.63
C ARG A 311 -23.80 -4.42 5.82
N GLY A 312 -24.38 -5.24 6.70
CA GLY A 312 -25.08 -4.78 7.90
C GLY A 312 -24.17 -4.02 8.87
N ILE A 313 -23.04 -4.61 9.27
CA ILE A 313 -22.11 -3.97 10.21
C ILE A 313 -21.34 -2.81 9.56
N GLY A 314 -21.00 -2.94 8.27
CA GLY A 314 -20.21 -1.95 7.55
C GLY A 314 -20.97 -0.65 7.25
N ALA A 315 -22.30 -0.66 7.36
CA ALA A 315 -23.14 0.53 7.26
C ALA A 315 -22.96 1.48 8.48
N ASP A 316 -22.50 0.96 9.62
CA ASP A 316 -22.12 1.78 10.76
C ASP A 316 -20.80 2.51 10.48
N LYS A 317 -20.84 3.85 10.47
CA LYS A 317 -19.68 4.69 10.19
C LYS A 317 -18.52 4.51 11.19
N ARG A 318 -18.79 4.04 12.41
CA ARG A 318 -17.76 3.75 13.43
C ARG A 318 -16.96 2.49 13.08
N ILE A 319 -17.58 1.57 12.33
CA ILE A 319 -17.01 0.29 11.90
C ILE A 319 -16.37 0.46 10.52
N GLY A 320 -17.09 1.09 9.60
CA GLY A 320 -16.69 1.31 8.21
C GLY A 320 -16.79 0.05 7.35
N LYS A 321 -16.81 0.25 6.04
CA LYS A 321 -17.11 -0.80 5.04
C LYS A 321 -15.92 -1.64 4.55
N HIS A 322 -14.70 -1.24 4.87
CA HIS A 322 -13.49 -1.82 4.27
C HIS A 322 -12.88 -2.93 5.12
N TYR A 323 -12.03 -3.77 4.52
CA TYR A 323 -11.23 -4.77 5.24
C TYR A 323 -12.01 -5.87 5.97
N TRP A 324 -13.19 -6.22 5.44
CA TRP A 324 -14.01 -7.34 5.87
C TRP A 324 -13.98 -8.44 4.81
N TYR A 325 -12.87 -9.16 4.74
CA TYR A 325 -12.62 -10.15 3.68
C TYR A 325 -12.56 -11.56 4.28
N PRO A 326 -13.70 -12.29 4.34
CA PRO A 326 -13.69 -13.68 4.76
C PRO A 326 -12.96 -14.53 3.71
N GLY A 327 -12.16 -15.50 4.15
CA GLY A 327 -11.36 -16.33 3.26
C GLY A 327 -10.43 -17.29 3.99
N LEU A 328 -9.29 -17.57 3.35
CA LEU A 328 -8.22 -18.43 3.88
C LEU A 328 -7.39 -17.78 5.00
N GLY A 329 -7.72 -16.56 5.39
CA GLY A 329 -6.90 -15.74 6.28
C GLY A 329 -6.12 -14.68 5.51
N TYR A 330 -5.31 -13.90 6.22
CA TYR A 330 -4.39 -12.96 5.61
C TYR A 330 -3.03 -13.61 5.34
N GLY A 331 -2.33 -13.11 4.32
CA GLY A 331 -0.98 -13.52 3.94
C GLY A 331 -0.09 -12.33 3.58
N GLY A 332 0.95 -12.60 2.79
CA GLY A 332 1.92 -11.59 2.34
C GLY A 332 3.02 -11.31 3.36
N SER A 333 3.91 -10.38 3.00
CA SER A 333 5.11 -10.10 3.80
C SER A 333 4.88 -9.17 5.01
N CYS A 334 3.78 -8.41 5.03
CA CYS A 334 3.53 -7.41 6.08
C CYS A 334 2.73 -7.96 7.28
N PHE A 335 1.50 -8.44 7.08
CA PHE A 335 0.63 -8.78 8.23
C PHE A 335 1.12 -9.97 9.06
N PRO A 336 1.47 -11.13 8.48
CA PRO A 336 1.99 -12.25 9.27
C PRO A 336 3.23 -11.85 10.09
N LYS A 337 4.10 -11.03 9.50
CA LYS A 337 5.31 -10.51 10.14
C LYS A 337 4.98 -9.56 11.28
N ASP A 338 4.21 -8.50 11.02
CA ASP A 338 3.94 -7.43 11.99
C ASP A 338 3.01 -7.88 13.13
N VAL A 339 2.13 -8.86 12.89
CA VAL A 339 1.30 -9.48 13.94
C VAL A 339 2.15 -10.35 14.86
N LYS A 340 3.05 -11.17 14.31
CA LYS A 340 3.99 -11.97 15.11
C LYS A 340 4.93 -11.08 15.91
N GLU A 341 5.44 -10.01 15.31
CA GLU A 341 6.34 -9.08 15.98
C GLU A 341 5.67 -8.33 17.14
N ILE A 342 4.42 -7.87 16.99
CA ILE A 342 3.73 -7.22 18.11
C ILE A 342 3.36 -8.24 19.20
N ALA A 343 3.04 -9.49 18.84
CA ALA A 343 2.75 -10.55 19.79
C ALA A 343 4.02 -10.91 20.60
N ALA A 344 5.17 -11.05 19.94
CA ALA A 344 6.47 -11.24 20.59
C ALA A 344 6.84 -10.04 21.48
N TYR A 345 6.59 -8.81 21.00
CA TYR A 345 6.79 -7.60 21.79
C TYR A 345 5.91 -7.62 23.06
N ALA A 346 4.60 -7.89 22.91
CA ALA A 346 3.67 -8.00 24.03
C ALA A 346 4.16 -9.02 25.07
N HIS A 347 4.58 -10.21 24.63
CA HIS A 347 5.17 -11.21 25.51
C HIS A 347 6.41 -10.69 26.26
N SER A 348 7.34 -10.04 25.56
CA SER A 348 8.59 -9.55 26.16
C SER A 348 8.39 -8.43 27.21
N VAL A 349 7.27 -7.72 27.16
CA VAL A 349 6.91 -6.69 28.17
C VAL A 349 5.93 -7.20 29.23
N GLY A 350 5.62 -8.50 29.25
CA GLY A 350 4.77 -9.14 30.26
C GLY A 350 3.29 -9.31 29.88
N GLU A 351 2.87 -8.89 28.68
CA GLU A 351 1.49 -8.95 28.17
C GLU A 351 1.22 -10.26 27.40
N SER A 352 1.44 -11.39 28.07
CA SER A 352 1.42 -12.73 27.45
C SER A 352 0.03 -13.26 27.09
N GLU A 353 -1.04 -12.61 27.54
CA GLU A 353 -2.44 -12.95 27.18
C GLU A 353 -3.04 -11.95 26.18
N SER A 354 -2.18 -11.21 25.46
CA SER A 354 -2.64 -10.18 24.54
C SER A 354 -3.49 -10.73 23.38
N LEU A 355 -4.43 -9.90 22.91
CA LEU A 355 -5.26 -10.18 21.74
C LEU A 355 -4.43 -10.57 20.50
N PHE A 356 -3.24 -9.99 20.34
CA PHE A 356 -2.38 -10.20 19.17
C PHE A 356 -1.90 -11.65 19.03
N ILE A 357 -1.60 -12.30 20.15
CA ILE A 357 -1.24 -13.73 20.18
C ILE A 357 -2.41 -14.56 19.66
N LYS A 358 -3.64 -14.21 20.07
CA LYS A 358 -4.82 -14.96 19.63
C LYS A 358 -5.15 -14.73 18.15
N ILE A 359 -4.91 -13.53 17.64
CA ILE A 359 -5.09 -13.23 16.21
C ILE A 359 -4.16 -14.07 15.35
N ASP A 360 -2.88 -14.19 15.74
CA ASP A 360 -1.90 -15.00 15.03
C ASP A 360 -2.30 -16.48 15.02
N ASP A 361 -2.62 -17.05 16.19
CA ASP A 361 -3.07 -18.44 16.36
C ASP A 361 -4.27 -18.79 15.46
N LEU A 362 -5.27 -17.90 15.42
CA LEU A 362 -6.46 -18.10 14.60
C LEU A 362 -6.16 -18.04 13.10
N ASN A 363 -5.23 -17.20 12.66
CA ASN A 363 -4.85 -17.10 11.26
C ASN A 363 -4.01 -18.32 10.81
N GLU A 364 -3.04 -18.76 11.61
CA GLU A 364 -2.20 -19.93 11.32
C GLU A 364 -3.03 -21.22 11.19
N LYS A 365 -4.09 -21.38 12.00
CA LYS A 365 -4.99 -22.54 11.95
C LYS A 365 -6.07 -22.45 10.87
N ARG A 366 -6.20 -21.31 10.18
CA ARG A 366 -7.34 -21.05 9.28
C ARG A 366 -7.37 -21.99 8.08
N ILE A 367 -6.25 -22.11 7.37
CA ILE A 367 -6.17 -22.92 6.14
C ILE A 367 -6.38 -24.40 6.47
N SER A 368 -5.67 -24.94 7.46
CA SER A 368 -5.79 -26.35 7.84
C SER A 368 -7.21 -26.72 8.26
N LYS A 369 -7.89 -25.84 9.03
CA LYS A 369 -9.31 -26.02 9.40
C LYS A 369 -10.22 -26.12 8.17
N LEU A 370 -10.08 -25.20 7.21
CA LEU A 370 -10.90 -25.19 5.99
C LEU A 370 -10.59 -26.38 5.09
N MET A 371 -9.32 -26.77 4.96
CA MET A 371 -8.94 -27.94 4.15
C MET A 371 -9.55 -29.24 4.67
N VAL A 372 -9.60 -29.43 6.00
CA VAL A 372 -10.29 -30.58 6.62
C VAL A 372 -11.78 -30.59 6.30
N GLN A 373 -12.44 -29.42 6.33
CA GLN A 373 -13.84 -29.30 5.95
C GLN A 373 -14.06 -29.64 4.47
N TYR A 374 -13.19 -29.13 3.58
CA TYR A 374 -13.26 -29.43 2.15
C TYR A 374 -13.02 -30.91 1.85
N ASP A 375 -12.10 -31.58 2.56
CA ASP A 375 -11.88 -33.04 2.49
C ASP A 375 -13.18 -33.81 2.73
N GLN A 376 -13.88 -33.45 3.80
CA GLN A 376 -15.13 -34.09 4.21
C GLN A 376 -16.24 -33.86 3.18
N LEU A 377 -16.35 -32.63 2.64
CA LEU A 377 -17.35 -32.31 1.61
C LEU A 377 -17.12 -33.07 0.29
N VAL A 378 -15.85 -33.25 -0.10
CA VAL A 378 -15.48 -33.97 -1.32
C VAL A 378 -15.55 -35.49 -1.13
N GLY A 379 -15.44 -35.98 0.12
CA GLY A 379 -15.32 -37.40 0.46
C GLY A 379 -13.91 -37.94 0.20
N GLY A 380 -12.88 -37.16 0.53
CA GLY A 380 -11.46 -37.49 0.33
C GLY A 380 -10.90 -37.02 -1.03
N PHE A 381 -9.62 -36.65 -1.08
CA PHE A 381 -8.94 -36.17 -2.30
C PHE A 381 -8.13 -37.22 -3.06
N ASP A 382 -8.03 -38.45 -2.55
CA ASP A 382 -7.19 -39.49 -3.17
C ASP A 382 -7.60 -39.78 -4.62
N GLY A 383 -6.62 -39.75 -5.52
CA GLY A 383 -6.82 -39.93 -6.96
C GLY A 383 -7.57 -38.81 -7.69
N LYS A 384 -8.09 -37.79 -6.97
CA LYS A 384 -8.84 -36.68 -7.57
C LYS A 384 -7.91 -35.60 -8.12
N THR A 385 -8.26 -35.08 -9.28
CA THR A 385 -7.62 -33.90 -9.87
C THR A 385 -8.25 -32.62 -9.30
N VAL A 386 -7.42 -31.73 -8.76
CA VAL A 386 -7.79 -30.43 -8.18
C VAL A 386 -7.14 -29.31 -8.98
N THR A 387 -7.95 -28.41 -9.50
CA THR A 387 -7.49 -27.18 -10.15
C THR A 387 -7.39 -26.07 -9.12
N VAL A 388 -6.21 -25.46 -8.98
CA VAL A 388 -5.96 -24.33 -8.08
C VAL A 388 -5.82 -23.05 -8.90
N LEU A 389 -6.72 -22.09 -8.65
CA LEU A 389 -6.72 -20.78 -9.29
C LEU A 389 -6.15 -19.74 -8.31
N GLY A 390 -4.99 -19.17 -8.65
CA GLY A 390 -4.30 -18.18 -7.84
C GLY A 390 -3.21 -18.78 -6.96
N LEU A 391 -2.00 -18.22 -7.08
CA LEU A 391 -0.78 -18.70 -6.44
C LEU A 391 -0.02 -17.59 -5.69
N SER A 392 -0.22 -16.33 -6.04
CA SER A 392 0.27 -15.20 -5.23
C SER A 392 -0.43 -15.13 -3.86
N PHE A 393 -0.01 -14.24 -2.97
CA PHE A 393 -0.73 -14.04 -1.70
C PHE A 393 -2.00 -13.17 -1.85
N LYS A 394 -2.07 -12.35 -2.91
CA LYS A 394 -3.22 -11.53 -3.32
C LYS A 394 -3.13 -11.16 -4.81
N LYS A 395 -4.19 -10.61 -5.38
CA LYS A 395 -4.16 -10.15 -6.78
C LYS A 395 -3.18 -8.98 -7.01
N ASN A 396 -2.79 -8.78 -8.26
CA ASN A 396 -1.92 -7.72 -8.75
C ASN A 396 -0.47 -7.75 -8.24
N THR A 397 0.03 -8.91 -7.79
CA THR A 397 1.43 -9.11 -7.42
C THR A 397 1.89 -10.51 -7.83
N ASN A 398 3.18 -10.68 -8.07
CA ASN A 398 3.81 -12.00 -8.21
C ASN A 398 4.41 -12.50 -6.89
N ASP A 399 4.22 -11.77 -5.78
CA ASP A 399 4.73 -12.19 -4.48
C ASP A 399 3.99 -13.42 -3.94
N THR A 400 4.79 -14.45 -3.62
CA THR A 400 4.35 -15.75 -3.14
C THR A 400 4.66 -15.94 -1.64
N ARG A 401 5.30 -14.97 -0.99
CA ARG A 401 5.64 -15.05 0.43
C ARG A 401 4.38 -15.19 1.27
N VAL A 402 4.31 -16.27 2.05
CA VAL A 402 3.16 -16.62 2.89
C VAL A 402 1.85 -16.68 2.07
N ALA A 403 1.94 -17.08 0.80
CA ALA A 403 0.77 -17.27 -0.04
C ALA A 403 -0.04 -18.50 0.41
N PRO A 404 -1.38 -18.46 0.38
CA PRO A 404 -2.21 -19.61 0.77
C PRO A 404 -1.89 -20.89 -0.03
N ALA A 405 -1.47 -20.74 -1.29
CA ALA A 405 -1.08 -21.85 -2.16
C ALA A 405 0.07 -22.69 -1.58
N LEU A 406 1.00 -22.08 -0.83
CA LEU A 406 2.12 -22.77 -0.18
C LEU A 406 1.67 -23.70 0.95
N GLN A 407 0.44 -23.56 1.46
CA GLN A 407 -0.14 -24.48 2.45
C GLN A 407 -1.17 -25.42 1.83
N VAL A 408 -2.04 -24.89 0.96
CA VAL A 408 -3.13 -25.65 0.32
C VAL A 408 -2.59 -26.76 -0.58
N ILE A 409 -1.63 -26.45 -1.46
CA ILE A 409 -1.12 -27.41 -2.45
C ILE A 409 -0.39 -28.59 -1.79
N PRO A 410 0.57 -28.38 -0.87
CA PRO A 410 1.20 -29.50 -0.16
C PRO A 410 0.19 -30.35 0.62
N TRP A 411 -0.82 -29.73 1.23
CA TRP A 411 -1.88 -30.46 1.93
C TRP A 411 -2.66 -31.38 0.97
N LEU A 412 -3.05 -30.87 -0.22
CA LEU A 412 -3.75 -31.64 -1.25
C LEU A 412 -2.92 -32.82 -1.75
N LEU A 413 -1.65 -32.57 -2.07
CA LEU A 413 -0.72 -33.62 -2.51
C LEU A 413 -0.52 -34.70 -1.44
N GLY A 414 -0.42 -34.30 -0.17
CA GLY A 414 -0.35 -35.22 0.96
C GLY A 414 -1.59 -36.09 1.15
N LYS A 415 -2.72 -35.72 0.55
CA LYS A 415 -3.97 -36.49 0.51
C LYS A 415 -4.17 -37.31 -0.78
N GLY A 416 -3.14 -37.42 -1.62
CA GLY A 416 -3.18 -38.20 -2.87
C GLY A 416 -3.82 -37.47 -4.05
N ALA A 417 -4.07 -36.16 -3.93
CA ALA A 417 -4.61 -35.37 -5.04
C ALA A 417 -3.58 -35.17 -6.16
N LYS A 418 -4.07 -35.01 -7.39
CA LYS A 418 -3.29 -34.47 -8.51
C LYS A 418 -3.61 -32.98 -8.62
N VAL A 419 -2.60 -32.11 -8.55
CA VAL A 419 -2.81 -30.65 -8.56
C VAL A 419 -2.41 -30.05 -9.91
N VAL A 420 -3.33 -29.32 -10.52
CA VAL A 420 -3.08 -28.45 -11.68
C VAL A 420 -3.29 -27.00 -11.25
N ALA A 421 -2.26 -26.18 -11.34
CA ALA A 421 -2.24 -24.83 -10.81
C ALA A 421 -2.11 -23.78 -11.93
N THR A 422 -2.75 -22.63 -11.73
CA THR A 422 -2.62 -21.49 -12.63
C THR A 422 -2.64 -20.19 -11.84
N ASP A 423 -1.85 -19.22 -12.30
CA ASP A 423 -1.83 -17.84 -11.80
C ASP A 423 -1.37 -16.91 -12.95
N PRO A 424 -1.94 -15.70 -13.11
CA PRO A 424 -1.56 -14.81 -14.20
C PRO A 424 -0.13 -14.27 -14.10
N LYS A 425 0.48 -14.26 -12.90
CA LYS A 425 1.77 -13.59 -12.63
C LYS A 425 2.77 -14.40 -11.79
N ALA A 426 2.32 -15.33 -10.94
CA ALA A 426 3.13 -15.92 -9.88
C ALA A 426 3.61 -17.36 -10.14
N ILE A 427 3.32 -17.95 -11.32
CA ILE A 427 3.72 -19.34 -11.62
C ILE A 427 5.24 -19.52 -11.51
N GLU A 428 6.03 -18.64 -12.13
CA GLU A 428 7.48 -18.79 -12.15
C GLU A 428 8.12 -18.57 -10.77
N ASP A 429 7.59 -17.63 -9.99
CA ASP A 429 8.07 -17.34 -8.64
C ASP A 429 7.70 -18.43 -7.62
N ILE A 430 6.54 -19.08 -7.77
CA ILE A 430 6.09 -20.11 -6.80
C ILE A 430 6.60 -21.51 -7.13
N ARG A 431 6.85 -21.81 -8.41
CA ARG A 431 7.28 -23.13 -8.88
C ARG A 431 8.45 -23.72 -8.06
N PRO A 432 9.54 -22.97 -7.75
CA PRO A 432 10.65 -23.53 -6.97
C PRO A 432 10.29 -23.79 -5.49
N LEU A 433 9.18 -23.25 -4.98
CA LEU A 433 8.74 -23.37 -3.59
C LEU A 433 7.76 -24.52 -3.36
N LEU A 434 7.23 -25.12 -4.43
CA LEU A 434 6.24 -26.19 -4.38
C LEU A 434 6.82 -27.53 -4.85
N PRO A 435 6.22 -28.67 -4.44
CA PRO A 435 6.67 -29.98 -4.91
C PRO A 435 6.61 -30.12 -6.44
N VAL A 436 7.55 -30.88 -7.00
CA VAL A 436 7.66 -31.16 -8.45
C VAL A 436 6.43 -31.85 -9.05
N ALA A 437 5.55 -32.41 -8.21
CA ALA A 437 4.32 -33.09 -8.62
C ALA A 437 3.22 -32.12 -9.11
N VAL A 438 3.36 -30.81 -8.90
CA VAL A 438 2.39 -29.81 -9.34
C VAL A 438 2.54 -29.57 -10.84
N THR A 439 1.42 -29.65 -11.58
CA THR A 439 1.37 -29.27 -12.99
C THR A 439 0.94 -27.80 -13.10
N TYR A 440 1.59 -27.01 -13.96
CA TYR A 440 1.26 -25.61 -14.17
C TYR A 440 0.76 -25.36 -15.59
N THR A 441 -0.22 -24.47 -15.73
CA THR A 441 -0.70 -23.98 -17.03
C THR A 441 -1.10 -22.51 -16.93
N THR A 442 -1.02 -21.78 -18.04
CA THR A 442 -1.49 -20.39 -18.14
C THR A 442 -2.95 -20.29 -18.59
N ASP A 443 -3.53 -21.38 -19.13
CA ASP A 443 -4.92 -21.40 -19.57
C ASP A 443 -5.82 -22.08 -18.53
N VAL A 444 -6.76 -21.31 -17.98
CA VAL A 444 -7.70 -21.77 -16.94
C VAL A 444 -8.59 -22.91 -17.46
N TYR A 445 -9.02 -22.87 -18.72
CA TYR A 445 -9.89 -23.90 -19.28
C TYR A 445 -9.17 -25.24 -19.44
N SER A 446 -7.91 -25.23 -19.84
CA SER A 446 -7.04 -26.40 -19.83
C SER A 446 -6.80 -26.92 -18.42
N ALA A 447 -6.68 -26.03 -17.43
CA ALA A 447 -6.44 -26.39 -16.03
C ALA A 447 -7.61 -27.19 -15.42
N VAL A 448 -8.84 -26.93 -15.84
CA VAL A 448 -10.05 -27.60 -15.31
C VAL A 448 -10.45 -28.86 -16.09
N ASN A 449 -9.85 -29.12 -17.26
CA ASN A 449 -10.19 -30.28 -18.07
C ASN A 449 -9.90 -31.58 -17.31
N GLY A 450 -10.93 -32.41 -17.09
CA GLY A 450 -10.84 -33.64 -16.30
C GLY A 450 -10.68 -33.42 -14.79
N ALA A 451 -10.85 -32.20 -14.29
CA ALA A 451 -10.78 -31.90 -12.86
C ALA A 451 -12.06 -32.33 -12.12
N HIS A 452 -11.92 -32.60 -10.82
CA HIS A 452 -13.05 -32.90 -9.92
C HIS A 452 -13.38 -31.70 -9.04
N VAL A 453 -12.38 -30.90 -8.69
CA VAL A 453 -12.48 -29.78 -7.75
C VAL A 453 -11.78 -28.56 -8.34
N ILE A 454 -12.42 -27.41 -8.27
CA ILE A 454 -11.79 -26.10 -8.44
C ILE A 454 -11.64 -25.47 -7.06
N MET A 455 -10.45 -24.95 -6.76
CA MET A 455 -10.19 -24.12 -5.58
C MET A 455 -9.69 -22.75 -6.02
N LEU A 456 -10.52 -21.73 -5.85
CA LEU A 456 -10.18 -20.34 -6.10
C LEU A 456 -9.57 -19.74 -4.83
N LEU A 457 -8.25 -19.54 -4.85
CA LEU A 457 -7.47 -19.04 -3.71
C LEU A 457 -7.25 -17.52 -3.78
N ILE A 458 -7.18 -16.94 -4.97
CA ILE A 458 -6.86 -15.51 -5.18
C ILE A 458 -7.82 -14.88 -6.18
N GLU A 459 -8.33 -13.70 -5.83
CA GLU A 459 -9.39 -12.98 -6.52
C GLU A 459 -8.93 -12.14 -7.72
N TRP A 460 -8.13 -12.74 -8.60
CA TRP A 460 -7.70 -12.11 -9.85
C TRP A 460 -8.91 -11.68 -10.69
N ASP A 461 -8.79 -10.52 -11.36
CA ASP A 461 -9.87 -9.97 -12.18
C ASP A 461 -10.12 -10.86 -13.41
N GLU A 462 -9.08 -11.51 -13.92
CA GLU A 462 -9.12 -12.55 -14.95
C GLU A 462 -10.04 -13.73 -14.60
N TYR A 463 -10.25 -13.98 -13.30
CA TYR A 463 -11.10 -15.06 -12.83
C TYR A 463 -12.54 -14.62 -12.57
N LYS A 464 -12.93 -13.35 -12.74
CA LYS A 464 -14.30 -12.88 -12.44
C LYS A 464 -15.35 -13.29 -13.47
N HIS A 465 -14.93 -13.46 -14.71
CA HIS A 465 -15.83 -13.59 -15.86
C HIS A 465 -15.56 -14.89 -16.65
N LEU A 466 -15.13 -15.93 -15.95
CA LEU A 466 -14.92 -17.24 -16.56
C LEU A 466 -16.26 -17.85 -16.99
N ASP A 467 -16.26 -18.55 -18.13
CA ASP A 467 -17.43 -19.28 -18.60
C ASP A 467 -17.60 -20.58 -17.78
N LEU A 468 -18.39 -20.48 -16.72
CA LEU A 468 -18.63 -21.60 -15.80
C LEU A 468 -19.32 -22.79 -16.46
N ALA A 469 -20.18 -22.56 -17.46
CA ALA A 469 -20.86 -23.65 -18.18
C ALA A 469 -19.83 -24.48 -18.96
N LYS A 470 -18.96 -23.80 -19.71
CA LYS A 470 -17.85 -24.43 -20.43
C LYS A 470 -16.90 -25.18 -19.49
N MET A 471 -16.54 -24.57 -18.36
CA MET A 471 -15.69 -25.24 -17.35
C MET A 471 -16.36 -26.51 -16.82
N SER A 472 -17.65 -26.43 -16.48
CA SER A 472 -18.43 -27.55 -15.97
C SER A 472 -18.44 -28.71 -16.97
N GLU A 473 -18.71 -28.46 -18.25
CA GLU A 473 -18.74 -29.51 -19.29
C GLU A 473 -17.45 -30.32 -19.38
N SER A 474 -16.30 -29.69 -19.14
CA SER A 474 -14.98 -30.33 -19.19
C SER A 474 -14.57 -31.09 -17.91
N MET A 475 -15.33 -30.94 -16.82
CA MET A 475 -15.00 -31.52 -15.50
C MET A 475 -15.70 -32.85 -15.21
N LEU A 476 -15.09 -33.67 -14.36
CA LEU A 476 -15.63 -34.95 -13.91
C LEU A 476 -16.60 -34.76 -12.75
N SER A 477 -17.71 -35.50 -12.77
CA SER A 477 -18.72 -35.46 -11.70
C SER A 477 -18.37 -36.40 -10.55
N PRO A 478 -18.68 -36.04 -9.27
CA PRO A 478 -19.24 -34.76 -8.83
C PRO A 478 -18.23 -33.60 -8.92
N LYS A 479 -18.68 -32.46 -9.46
CA LYS A 479 -17.86 -31.25 -9.71
C LYS A 479 -17.98 -30.29 -8.52
N TYR A 480 -16.90 -30.03 -7.81
CA TYR A 480 -16.88 -29.10 -6.68
C TYR A 480 -16.24 -27.77 -7.06
N PHE A 481 -16.80 -26.67 -6.57
CA PHE A 481 -16.21 -25.34 -6.69
C PHE A 481 -16.08 -24.72 -5.30
N PHE A 482 -14.85 -24.57 -4.83
CA PHE A 482 -14.49 -23.91 -3.58
C PHE A 482 -13.99 -22.50 -3.85
N ASP A 483 -14.82 -21.52 -3.48
CA ASP A 483 -14.55 -20.10 -3.65
C ASP A 483 -14.14 -19.50 -2.30
N THR A 484 -12.83 -19.43 -2.09
CA THR A 484 -12.29 -18.96 -0.81
C THR A 484 -12.20 -17.44 -0.69
N ARG A 485 -12.71 -16.72 -1.70
CA ARG A 485 -12.69 -15.25 -1.79
C ARG A 485 -14.09 -14.65 -1.98
N ASN A 486 -15.12 -15.49 -1.97
CA ASN A 486 -16.51 -15.11 -2.21
C ASN A 486 -16.70 -14.26 -3.49
N GLN A 487 -15.92 -14.57 -4.53
CA GLN A 487 -15.91 -13.82 -5.80
C GLN A 487 -17.17 -14.05 -6.65
N TYR A 488 -17.85 -15.19 -6.47
CA TYR A 488 -19.00 -15.59 -7.27
C TYR A 488 -20.31 -15.57 -6.48
N GLU A 489 -21.43 -15.29 -7.14
CA GLU A 489 -22.75 -15.51 -6.53
C GLU A 489 -23.09 -17.01 -6.53
N PRO A 490 -23.49 -17.61 -5.39
CA PRO A 490 -23.72 -19.05 -5.29
C PRO A 490 -24.69 -19.59 -6.34
N VAL A 491 -25.77 -18.85 -6.61
CA VAL A 491 -26.81 -19.24 -7.58
C VAL A 491 -26.24 -19.42 -8.99
N VAL A 492 -25.27 -18.60 -9.39
CA VAL A 492 -24.66 -18.64 -10.72
C VAL A 492 -23.81 -19.90 -10.87
N VAL A 493 -23.01 -20.23 -9.86
CA VAL A 493 -22.12 -21.40 -9.87
C VAL A 493 -22.92 -22.70 -9.78
N ILE A 494 -23.96 -22.73 -8.94
CA ILE A 494 -24.84 -23.90 -8.83
C ILE A 494 -25.60 -24.13 -10.14
N SER A 495 -26.10 -23.08 -10.78
CA SER A 495 -26.82 -23.19 -12.06
C SER A 495 -25.93 -23.72 -13.20
N ALA A 496 -24.62 -23.52 -13.12
CA ALA A 496 -23.65 -24.12 -14.05
C ALA A 496 -23.35 -25.62 -13.75
N GLY A 497 -23.96 -26.20 -12.72
CA GLY A 497 -23.87 -27.63 -12.38
C GLY A 497 -22.78 -27.99 -11.37
N PHE A 498 -22.27 -27.02 -10.62
CA PHE A 498 -21.28 -27.26 -9.56
C PHE A 498 -21.91 -27.43 -8.19
N LYS A 499 -21.26 -28.24 -7.35
CA LYS A 499 -21.40 -28.19 -5.90
C LYS A 499 -20.55 -27.04 -5.37
N TYR A 500 -21.18 -25.90 -5.11
CA TYR A 500 -20.51 -24.68 -4.64
C TYR A 500 -20.35 -24.65 -3.12
N LYS A 501 -19.21 -24.15 -2.65
CA LYS A 501 -19.01 -23.74 -1.27
C LYS A 501 -18.16 -22.47 -1.22
N GLY A 502 -18.76 -21.40 -0.69
CA GLY A 502 -18.08 -20.17 -0.33
C GLY A 502 -17.69 -20.18 1.15
N VAL A 503 -17.03 -19.11 1.61
CA VAL A 503 -16.71 -18.94 3.03
C VAL A 503 -17.85 -18.19 3.71
N GLY A 504 -18.46 -18.81 4.73
CA GLY A 504 -19.57 -18.19 5.48
C GLY A 504 -20.91 -18.16 4.74
N ARG A 505 -21.06 -18.97 3.69
CA ARG A 505 -22.28 -19.12 2.88
C ARG A 505 -22.30 -20.45 2.12
#